data_AF-A0A257RHV4-F1
#
_entry.id   AF-A0A257RHV4-F1
#
_cell.length_a   1.000
_cell.length_b   1.000
_cell.length_c   1.000
_cell.angle_alpha   90.00
_cell.angle_beta   90.00
_cell.angle_gamma   90.00
#
_symmetry.space_group_name_H-M   'P 1'
#
loop_
_entity.id
_entity.type
_entity.pdbx_description
1 polymer ?
#
loop_
_entity_poly.entity_id
_entity_poly.type
_entity_poly.pdbx_seq_one_letter_code
_entity_poly.pdbx_strand_id
1 'polypeptide(L)'
;MSLESLDERSRDHVWAAWTAVETALDPVPEADFPALADPALRHHLAFLGRRAGRVLVEAPRGRWLTAYDDAVVSELAHEGLGVLSPEDRAVLALVLINTVCIHRAQTGISGGGWDAPGVPAAELEQYRPQYRSVIRAALRRLDARGLIDRSPAGGVIPGPALRRLTGAQSQTLWEDLVMAADRSGPLGTSIRSRRVVSSAQGAQP
;
A
#
# COMPACT_ATOMS: atom_id res chain seq x y z
N MET A 1 -26.54 11.62 -1.26
CA MET A 1 -26.12 12.05 -2.61
C MET A 1 -26.12 10.81 -3.49
N SER A 2 -26.89 10.77 -4.57
CA SER A 2 -27.02 9.57 -5.46
C SER A 2 -26.39 9.89 -6.81
N LEU A 3 -25.91 8.90 -7.56
CA LEU A 3 -25.52 9.11 -8.96
C LEU A 3 -26.71 9.56 -9.82
N GLU A 4 -27.93 9.27 -9.38
CA GLU A 4 -29.17 9.63 -10.07
C GLU A 4 -29.38 11.15 -10.19
N SER A 5 -28.66 11.96 -9.42
CA SER A 5 -28.68 13.42 -9.56
C SER A 5 -27.82 13.95 -10.71
N LEU A 6 -27.04 13.09 -11.37
CA LEU A 6 -26.18 13.45 -12.50
C LEU A 6 -26.88 13.18 -13.84
N ASP A 7 -26.57 14.01 -14.83
CA ASP A 7 -26.92 13.70 -16.21
C ASP A 7 -26.23 12.41 -16.70
N GLU A 8 -26.73 11.84 -17.79
CA GLU A 8 -26.26 10.55 -18.31
C GLU A 8 -24.76 10.56 -18.62
N ARG A 9 -24.29 11.62 -19.28
CA ARG A 9 -22.87 11.77 -19.64
C ARG A 9 -21.96 11.82 -18.41
N SER A 10 -22.34 12.56 -17.38
CA SER A 10 -21.58 12.66 -16.13
C SER A 10 -21.56 11.33 -15.39
N ARG A 11 -22.68 10.59 -15.40
CA ARG A 11 -22.73 9.22 -14.84
C ARG A 11 -21.75 8.29 -15.56
N ASP A 12 -21.71 8.34 -16.90
CA ASP A 12 -20.78 7.52 -17.68
C ASP A 12 -19.32 7.85 -17.38
N HIS A 13 -18.99 9.14 -17.24
CA HIS A 13 -17.64 9.58 -16.86
C HIS A 13 -17.26 9.08 -15.46
N VAL A 14 -18.18 9.12 -14.49
CA VAL A 14 -17.92 8.59 -13.14
C VAL A 14 -17.73 7.07 -13.17
N TRP A 15 -18.54 6.33 -13.94
CA TRP A 15 -18.40 4.88 -14.06
C TRP A 15 -17.11 4.45 -14.76
N ALA A 16 -16.71 5.15 -15.82
CA ALA A 16 -15.46 4.91 -16.50
C ALA A 16 -14.26 5.13 -15.57
N ALA A 17 -14.26 6.26 -14.83
CA ALA A 17 -13.23 6.55 -13.84
C ALA A 17 -13.21 5.51 -12.71
N TRP A 18 -14.37 5.14 -12.16
CA TRP A 18 -14.50 4.12 -11.12
C TRP A 18 -13.92 2.78 -11.55
N THR A 19 -14.28 2.32 -12.74
CA THR A 19 -13.76 1.07 -13.30
C THR A 19 -12.24 1.15 -13.41
N ALA A 20 -11.72 2.24 -13.97
CA ALA A 20 -10.29 2.43 -14.16
C ALA A 20 -9.51 2.40 -12.85
N VAL A 21 -9.93 3.16 -11.82
CA VAL A 21 -9.22 3.21 -10.54
C VAL A 21 -9.32 1.90 -9.75
N GLU A 22 -10.39 1.13 -9.90
CA GLU A 22 -10.55 -0.18 -9.25
C GLU A 22 -9.73 -1.28 -9.95
N THR A 23 -9.63 -1.26 -11.28
CA THR A 23 -8.98 -2.35 -12.03
C THR A 23 -7.51 -2.12 -12.37
N ALA A 24 -7.06 -0.86 -12.42
CA ALA A 24 -5.68 -0.57 -12.81
C ALA A 24 -4.66 -1.07 -11.76
N LEU A 25 -3.55 -1.64 -12.22
CA LEU A 25 -2.43 -2.00 -11.34
C LEU A 25 -1.60 -0.77 -10.96
N ASP A 26 -1.55 0.21 -11.86
CA ASP A 26 -0.84 1.48 -11.69
C ASP A 26 -1.81 2.64 -11.56
N PRO A 27 -1.42 3.74 -10.88
CA PRO A 27 -2.24 4.94 -10.82
C PRO A 27 -2.65 5.45 -12.20
N VAL A 28 -3.93 5.77 -12.38
CA VAL A 28 -4.42 6.30 -13.66
C VAL A 28 -4.29 7.82 -13.67
N PRO A 29 -3.84 8.45 -14.76
CA PRO A 29 -3.72 9.90 -14.83
C PRO A 29 -5.11 10.56 -14.87
N GLU A 30 -5.26 11.70 -14.18
CA GLU A 30 -6.53 12.43 -14.18
C GLU A 30 -6.92 13.01 -15.54
N ALA A 31 -5.92 13.27 -16.39
CA ALA A 31 -6.13 13.80 -17.74
C ALA A 31 -6.93 12.85 -18.65
N ASP A 32 -6.89 11.54 -18.37
CA ASP A 32 -7.57 10.53 -19.19
C ASP A 32 -9.04 10.32 -18.78
N PHE A 33 -9.44 10.84 -17.60
CA PHE A 33 -10.76 10.61 -17.02
C PHE A 33 -11.38 11.91 -16.53
N PRO A 34 -12.42 12.46 -17.21
CA PRO A 34 -13.06 13.71 -16.81
C PRO A 34 -13.54 13.74 -15.35
N ALA A 35 -14.01 12.59 -14.83
CA ALA A 35 -14.47 12.49 -13.44
C ALA A 35 -13.34 12.49 -12.40
N LEU A 36 -12.07 12.29 -12.81
CA LEU A 36 -10.91 12.50 -11.94
C LEU A 36 -10.45 13.95 -12.00
N ALA A 37 -10.49 14.60 -13.16
CA ALA A 37 -10.09 16.00 -13.32
C ALA A 37 -11.06 16.98 -12.65
N ASP A 38 -12.37 16.81 -12.85
CA ASP A 38 -13.41 17.68 -12.29
C ASP A 38 -13.64 17.42 -10.79
N PRO A 39 -13.43 18.41 -9.89
CA PRO A 39 -13.67 18.26 -8.46
C PRO A 39 -15.10 17.84 -8.08
N ALA A 40 -16.12 18.28 -8.82
CA ALA A 40 -17.51 17.94 -8.55
C ALA A 40 -17.78 16.47 -8.85
N LEU A 41 -17.34 15.98 -10.02
CA LEU A 41 -17.47 14.57 -10.38
C LEU A 41 -16.58 13.67 -9.50
N ARG A 42 -15.39 14.15 -9.13
CA ARG A 42 -14.49 13.45 -8.19
C ARG A 42 -15.12 13.29 -6.82
N HIS A 43 -15.95 14.24 -6.36
CA HIS A 43 -16.72 14.10 -5.13
C HIS A 43 -17.74 12.93 -5.22
N HIS A 44 -18.41 12.76 -6.35
CA HIS A 44 -19.31 11.63 -6.59
C HIS A 44 -18.54 10.30 -6.63
N LEU A 45 -17.36 10.27 -7.26
CA LEU A 45 -16.48 9.10 -7.26
C LEU A 45 -16.04 8.71 -5.85
N ALA A 46 -15.63 9.68 -5.03
CA ALA A 46 -15.27 9.46 -3.63
C ALA A 46 -16.48 8.97 -2.80
N PHE A 47 -17.69 9.45 -3.10
CA PHE A 47 -18.91 8.96 -2.47
C PHE A 47 -19.20 7.49 -2.82
N LEU A 48 -19.06 7.11 -4.09
CA LEU A 48 -19.15 5.71 -4.51
C LEU A 48 -18.11 4.84 -3.81
N GLY A 49 -16.87 5.32 -3.75
CA GLY A 49 -15.78 4.65 -3.04
C GLY A 49 -16.17 4.32 -1.60
N ARG A 50 -16.62 5.32 -0.83
CA ARG A 50 -17.00 5.11 0.57
C ARG A 50 -18.10 4.05 0.73
N ARG A 51 -19.08 3.99 -0.18
CA ARG A 51 -20.12 2.96 -0.15
C ARG A 51 -19.59 1.55 -0.41
N ALA A 52 -18.47 1.44 -1.13
CA ALA A 52 -17.78 0.19 -1.42
C ALA A 52 -16.66 -0.13 -0.42
N GLY A 53 -16.52 0.63 0.68
CA GLY A 53 -15.41 0.47 1.62
C GLY A 53 -14.06 0.91 1.05
N ARG A 54 -14.09 1.77 0.03
CA ARG A 54 -12.91 2.31 -0.67
C ARG A 54 -12.72 3.78 -0.35
N VAL A 55 -11.47 4.23 -0.50
CA VAL A 55 -11.12 5.65 -0.54
C VAL A 55 -10.34 5.95 -1.81
N LEU A 56 -10.59 7.12 -2.39
CA LEU A 56 -9.83 7.61 -3.54
C LEU A 56 -8.49 8.16 -3.03
N VAL A 57 -7.38 7.68 -3.59
CA VAL A 57 -6.01 8.04 -3.20
C VAL A 57 -5.33 8.73 -4.36
N GLU A 58 -4.78 9.92 -4.08
CA GLU A 58 -3.94 10.64 -5.02
C GLU A 58 -2.50 10.12 -4.93
N ALA A 59 -1.98 9.65 -6.06
CA ALA A 59 -0.60 9.32 -6.27
C ALA A 59 0.13 10.52 -6.92
N PRO A 60 1.48 10.57 -6.86
CA PRO A 60 2.23 11.69 -7.41
C PRO A 60 1.89 11.99 -8.87
N ARG A 61 1.93 13.29 -9.22
CA ARG A 61 1.71 13.82 -10.59
C ARG A 61 0.27 13.68 -11.09
N GLY A 62 -0.73 13.95 -10.23
CA GLY A 62 -2.15 13.97 -10.63
C GLY A 62 -2.63 12.61 -11.11
N ARG A 63 -2.18 11.53 -10.45
CA ARG A 63 -2.61 10.17 -10.76
C ARG A 63 -3.43 9.63 -9.60
N TRP A 64 -4.33 8.71 -9.88
CA TRP A 64 -5.33 8.28 -8.91
C TRP A 64 -5.45 6.75 -8.86
N LEU A 65 -5.71 6.24 -7.67
CA LEU A 65 -6.10 4.85 -7.39
C LEU A 65 -7.20 4.84 -6.34
N THR A 66 -7.70 3.64 -6.05
CA THR A 66 -8.46 3.37 -4.84
C THR A 66 -7.68 2.51 -3.85
N ALA A 67 -7.91 2.78 -2.58
CA ALA A 67 -7.46 1.98 -1.45
C ALA A 67 -8.66 1.44 -0.68
N TYR A 68 -8.46 0.44 0.18
CA TYR A 68 -9.45 0.15 1.23
C TYR A 68 -9.41 1.26 2.29
N ASP A 69 -10.59 1.63 2.78
CA ASP A 69 -10.72 2.53 3.93
C ASP A 69 -10.03 1.92 5.17
N ASP A 70 -9.40 2.75 5.99
CA ASP A 70 -8.64 2.29 7.16
C ASP A 70 -9.50 1.54 8.18
N ALA A 71 -10.77 1.95 8.37
CA ALA A 71 -11.70 1.25 9.25
C ALA A 71 -12.04 -0.14 8.71
N VAL A 72 -12.27 -0.24 7.39
CA VAL A 72 -12.53 -1.51 6.70
C VAL A 72 -11.32 -2.44 6.80
N VAL A 73 -10.10 -1.93 6.59
CA VAL A 73 -8.87 -2.73 6.78
C VAL A 73 -8.77 -3.22 8.22
N SER A 74 -9.07 -2.35 9.20
CA SER A 74 -9.00 -2.74 10.61
C SER A 74 -10.01 -3.83 10.98
N GLU A 75 -11.24 -3.73 10.46
CA GLU A 75 -12.29 -4.73 10.66
C GLU A 75 -11.93 -6.08 10.00
N LEU A 76 -11.51 -6.05 8.73
CA LEU A 76 -11.06 -7.26 8.02
C LEU A 76 -9.88 -7.93 8.72
N ALA A 77 -8.92 -7.15 9.21
CA ALA A 77 -7.78 -7.67 9.95
C ALA A 77 -8.20 -8.28 11.30
N HIS A 78 -9.19 -7.69 11.99
CA HIS A 78 -9.75 -8.26 13.23
C HIS A 78 -10.42 -9.61 12.99
N GLU A 79 -11.09 -9.78 11.85
CA GLU A 79 -11.67 -11.05 11.40
C GLU A 79 -10.64 -12.05 10.86
N GLY A 80 -9.36 -11.67 10.77
CA GLY A 80 -8.29 -12.49 10.21
C GLY A 80 -8.30 -12.58 8.67
N LEU A 81 -9.10 -11.75 8.00
CA LEU A 81 -9.19 -11.69 6.55
C LEU A 81 -8.04 -10.86 5.96
N GLY A 82 -7.42 -11.38 4.91
CA GLY A 82 -6.29 -10.70 4.24
C GLY A 82 -5.01 -10.63 5.07
N VAL A 83 -4.94 -11.30 6.23
CA VAL A 83 -3.75 -11.33 7.08
C VAL A 83 -2.70 -12.30 6.53
N LEU A 84 -1.46 -11.83 6.39
CA LEU A 84 -0.35 -12.67 5.96
C LEU A 84 0.07 -13.66 7.05
N SER A 85 0.47 -14.86 6.64
CA SER A 85 1.12 -15.82 7.54
C SER A 85 2.41 -15.21 8.13
N PRO A 86 2.87 -15.68 9.30
CA PRO A 86 4.12 -15.18 9.89
C PRO A 86 5.32 -15.29 8.95
N GLU A 87 5.40 -16.36 8.15
CA GLU A 87 6.44 -16.57 7.14
C GLU A 87 6.34 -15.55 6.00
N ASP A 88 5.16 -15.39 5.42
CA ASP A 88 4.94 -14.43 4.32
C ASP A 88 5.23 -13.00 4.77
N ARG A 89 4.82 -12.65 6.00
CA ARG A 89 5.08 -11.34 6.60
C ARG A 89 6.57 -11.11 6.82
N ALA A 90 7.30 -12.11 7.33
CA ALA A 90 8.74 -12.00 7.54
C ALA A 90 9.49 -11.83 6.21
N VAL A 91 9.10 -12.57 5.17
CA VAL A 91 9.71 -12.46 3.84
C VAL A 91 9.36 -11.15 3.17
N LEU A 92 8.11 -10.66 3.29
CA LEU A 92 7.73 -9.33 2.80
C LEU A 92 8.54 -8.23 3.50
N ALA A 93 8.69 -8.30 4.81
CA ALA A 93 9.52 -7.34 5.56
C ALA A 93 10.99 -7.39 5.08
N LEU A 94 11.55 -8.58 4.86
CA LEU A 94 12.90 -8.73 4.31
C LEU A 94 13.04 -8.09 2.93
N VAL A 95 12.05 -8.27 2.03
CA VAL A 95 12.03 -7.62 0.72
C VAL A 95 12.01 -6.10 0.90
N LEU A 96 11.04 -5.56 1.65
CA LEU A 96 10.86 -4.10 1.80
C LEU A 96 12.05 -3.42 2.49
N ILE A 97 12.72 -4.10 3.41
CA ILE A 97 13.96 -3.59 4.02
C ILE A 97 15.07 -3.47 2.98
N ASN A 98 15.27 -4.50 2.16
CA ASN A 98 16.34 -4.54 1.17
C ASN A 98 16.06 -3.69 -0.08
N THR A 99 14.80 -3.42 -0.41
CA THR A 99 14.44 -2.57 -1.55
C THR A 99 14.19 -1.13 -1.12
N VAL A 100 13.30 -0.89 -0.16
CA VAL A 100 12.81 0.47 0.17
C VAL A 100 13.64 1.10 1.28
N CYS A 101 13.79 0.42 2.41
CA CYS A 101 14.42 1.04 3.59
C CYS A 101 15.90 1.35 3.35
N ILE A 102 16.67 0.38 2.85
CA ILE A 102 18.09 0.56 2.55
C ILE A 102 18.27 1.63 1.46
N HIS A 103 17.45 1.61 0.40
CA HIS A 103 17.53 2.61 -0.66
C HIS A 103 17.25 4.03 -0.15
N ARG A 104 16.21 4.22 0.68
CA ARG A 104 15.91 5.52 1.29
C ARG A 104 17.03 5.99 2.22
N ALA A 105 17.61 5.07 3.01
CA ALA A 105 18.75 5.40 3.87
C ALA A 105 19.98 5.85 3.06
N GLN A 106 20.22 5.24 1.89
CA GLN A 106 21.33 5.60 1.01
C GLN A 106 21.11 6.91 0.24
N THR A 107 19.88 7.20 -0.16
CA THR A 107 19.54 8.36 -1.00
C THR A 107 19.10 9.59 -0.20
N GLY A 108 18.77 9.43 1.09
CA GLY A 108 18.20 10.50 1.93
C GLY A 108 16.75 10.85 1.60
N ILE A 109 16.09 10.11 0.70
CA ILE A 109 14.71 10.37 0.31
C ILE A 109 13.78 10.01 1.47
N SER A 110 13.24 11.06 2.09
CA SER A 110 12.31 10.96 3.21
C SER A 110 10.88 11.07 2.69
N GLY A 111 10.22 9.92 2.50
CA GLY A 111 8.85 9.86 1.99
C GLY A 111 8.76 9.59 0.49
N GLY A 112 7.53 9.43 0.00
CA GLY A 112 7.25 8.97 -1.37
C GLY A 112 6.67 7.56 -1.43
N GLY A 113 6.37 7.10 -2.63
CA GLY A 113 5.78 5.79 -2.89
C GLY A 113 6.67 4.62 -2.50
N TRP A 114 6.15 3.41 -2.72
CA TRP A 114 6.83 2.15 -2.42
C TRP A 114 7.72 1.65 -3.56
N ASP A 115 7.75 2.35 -4.69
CA ASP A 115 8.61 1.99 -5.82
C ASP A 115 10.08 2.17 -5.43
N ALA A 116 10.87 1.12 -5.63
CA ALA A 116 12.28 1.08 -5.31
C ALA A 116 13.02 0.11 -6.24
N PRO A 117 14.36 0.23 -6.37
CA PRO A 117 15.15 -0.75 -7.10
C PRO A 117 14.96 -2.18 -6.56
N GLY A 118 15.04 -3.16 -7.47
CA GLY A 118 14.86 -4.56 -7.11
C GLY A 118 16.08 -5.18 -6.44
N VAL A 119 15.83 -6.19 -5.61
CA VAL A 119 16.87 -7.02 -4.97
C VAL A 119 16.86 -8.44 -5.57
N PRO A 120 18.02 -9.03 -5.91
CA PRO A 120 18.07 -10.41 -6.38
C PRO A 120 17.49 -11.39 -5.36
N ALA A 121 16.66 -12.32 -5.81
CA ALA A 121 16.08 -13.32 -4.90
C ALA A 121 17.16 -14.19 -4.22
N ALA A 122 18.28 -14.43 -4.90
CA ALA A 122 19.41 -15.15 -4.34
C ALA A 122 20.05 -14.43 -3.14
N GLU A 123 20.02 -13.10 -3.11
CA GLU A 123 20.52 -12.30 -1.98
C GLU A 123 19.62 -12.47 -0.75
N LEU A 124 18.30 -12.47 -0.95
CA LEU A 124 17.33 -12.75 0.11
C LEU A 124 17.54 -14.15 0.73
N GLU A 125 17.85 -15.14 -0.10
CA GLU A 125 18.12 -16.52 0.32
C GLU A 125 19.42 -16.66 1.13
N GLN A 126 20.40 -15.76 0.95
CA GLN A 126 21.68 -15.80 1.67
C GLN A 126 21.56 -15.39 3.13
N TYR A 127 20.59 -14.54 3.49
CA TYR A 127 20.42 -14.11 4.88
C TYR A 127 20.09 -15.27 5.82
N ARG A 128 19.38 -16.28 5.32
CA ARG A 128 19.03 -17.49 6.09
C ARG A 128 19.00 -18.73 5.19
N PRO A 129 20.17 -19.35 4.90
CA PRO A 129 20.26 -20.49 4.00
C PRO A 129 19.38 -21.67 4.40
N GLN A 130 19.17 -21.88 5.71
CA GLN A 130 18.30 -22.92 6.25
C GLN A 130 16.80 -22.73 5.92
N TYR A 131 16.37 -21.52 5.55
CA TYR A 131 14.98 -21.20 5.22
C TYR A 131 14.77 -20.98 3.71
N ARG A 132 15.72 -21.39 2.86
CA ARG A 132 15.67 -21.14 1.41
C ARG A 132 14.38 -21.62 0.74
N SER A 133 13.90 -22.82 1.09
CA SER A 133 12.64 -23.37 0.55
C SER A 133 11.42 -22.55 0.99
N VAL A 134 11.38 -22.13 2.25
CA VAL A 134 10.34 -21.27 2.84
C VAL A 134 10.32 -19.91 2.15
N ILE A 135 11.48 -19.27 2.01
CA ILE A 135 11.63 -17.97 1.33
C ILE A 135 11.08 -18.05 -0.10
N ARG A 136 11.48 -19.08 -0.87
CA ARG A 136 10.99 -19.27 -2.24
C ARG A 136 9.47 -19.46 -2.31
N ALA A 137 8.91 -20.24 -1.38
CA ALA A 137 7.47 -20.47 -1.33
C ALA A 137 6.71 -19.19 -0.98
N ALA A 138 7.19 -18.43 0.01
CA ALA A 138 6.63 -17.15 0.39
C ALA A 138 6.70 -16.13 -0.75
N LEU A 139 7.84 -16.01 -1.45
CA LEU A 139 7.97 -15.13 -2.61
C LEU A 139 6.91 -15.44 -3.68
N ARG A 140 6.67 -16.72 -4.01
CA ARG A 140 5.60 -17.08 -4.96
C ARG A 140 4.20 -16.68 -4.46
N ARG A 141 3.92 -16.86 -3.18
CA ARG A 141 2.62 -16.49 -2.59
C ARG A 141 2.42 -14.97 -2.53
N LEU A 142 3.48 -14.22 -2.24
CA LEU A 142 3.46 -12.76 -2.21
C LEU A 142 3.28 -12.16 -3.61
N ASP A 143 3.93 -12.75 -4.60
CA ASP A 143 3.81 -12.41 -6.03
C ASP A 143 2.37 -12.63 -6.53
N ALA A 144 1.79 -13.80 -6.22
CA ALA A 144 0.40 -14.10 -6.55
C ALA A 144 -0.63 -13.16 -5.86
N ARG A 145 -0.23 -12.46 -4.80
CA ARG A 145 -1.05 -11.45 -4.10
C ARG A 145 -0.74 -10.01 -4.56
N GLY A 146 0.19 -9.82 -5.50
CA GLY A 146 0.61 -8.50 -5.98
C GLY A 146 1.34 -7.65 -4.94
N LEU A 147 1.84 -8.25 -3.85
CA LEU A 147 2.59 -7.56 -2.80
C LEU A 147 4.06 -7.36 -3.17
N ILE A 148 4.57 -8.22 -4.05
CA ILE A 148 5.84 -8.07 -4.73
C ILE A 148 5.63 -8.27 -6.24
N ASP A 149 6.62 -7.89 -7.02
CA ASP A 149 6.68 -8.14 -8.47
C ASP A 149 8.14 -8.43 -8.89
N ARG A 150 8.36 -8.72 -10.17
CA ARG A 150 9.66 -8.96 -10.77
C ARG A 150 10.11 -7.75 -11.58
N SER A 151 11.31 -7.25 -11.30
CA SER A 151 11.89 -6.20 -12.13
C SER A 151 12.27 -6.76 -13.51
N PRO A 152 12.19 -5.95 -14.59
CA PRO A 152 12.66 -6.34 -15.92
C PRO A 152 14.15 -6.71 -15.95
N ALA A 153 14.96 -6.06 -15.10
CA ALA A 153 16.39 -6.33 -14.96
C ALA A 153 16.71 -7.59 -14.12
N GLY A 154 15.69 -8.29 -13.63
CA GLY A 154 15.84 -9.39 -12.68
C GLY A 154 15.91 -8.88 -11.24
N GLY A 155 15.12 -9.49 -10.37
CA GLY A 155 15.02 -9.08 -8.97
C GLY A 155 13.58 -9.13 -8.46
N VAL A 156 13.44 -8.93 -7.16
CA VAL A 156 12.16 -8.75 -6.47
C VAL A 156 12.00 -7.27 -6.18
N ILE A 157 10.86 -6.69 -6.56
CA ILE A 157 10.47 -5.31 -6.26
C ILE A 157 9.17 -5.29 -5.45
N PRO A 158 8.88 -4.18 -4.75
CA PRO A 158 7.55 -3.91 -4.19
C PRO A 158 6.46 -3.99 -5.27
N GLY A 159 5.35 -4.67 -4.97
CA GLY A 159 4.27 -4.93 -5.93
C GLY A 159 3.19 -3.85 -5.95
N PRO A 160 2.29 -3.89 -6.95
CA PRO A 160 1.24 -2.89 -7.16
C PRO A 160 0.28 -2.74 -5.97
N ALA A 161 0.09 -3.78 -5.14
CA ALA A 161 -0.77 -3.68 -3.96
C ALA A 161 -0.29 -2.60 -2.98
N LEU A 162 1.02 -2.34 -2.91
CA LEU A 162 1.58 -1.32 -2.02
C LEU A 162 1.32 0.12 -2.50
N ARG A 163 1.00 0.31 -3.79
CA ARG A 163 0.59 1.61 -4.35
C ARG A 163 -0.83 1.99 -3.94
N ARG A 164 -1.62 1.02 -3.46
CA ARG A 164 -3.00 1.17 -3.00
C ARG A 164 -3.11 1.35 -1.49
N LEU A 165 -2.02 1.64 -0.79
CA LEU A 165 -2.07 1.99 0.63
C LEU A 165 -2.53 3.44 0.79
N THR A 166 -3.40 3.67 1.78
CA THR A 166 -3.67 5.04 2.25
C THR A 166 -2.40 5.64 2.86
N GLY A 167 -2.39 6.97 3.06
CA GLY A 167 -1.28 7.62 3.76
C GLY A 167 -1.05 7.05 5.16
N ALA A 168 -2.13 6.76 5.90
CA ALA A 168 -2.05 6.19 7.25
C ALA A 168 -1.55 4.74 7.25
N GLN A 169 -2.03 3.91 6.31
CA GLN A 169 -1.55 2.53 6.13
C GLN A 169 -0.07 2.51 5.75
N SER A 170 0.32 3.35 4.79
CA SER A 170 1.71 3.49 4.35
C SER A 170 2.62 3.95 5.49
N GLN A 171 2.17 4.91 6.30
CA GLN A 171 2.92 5.36 7.47
C GLN A 171 3.07 4.26 8.51
N THR A 172 2.00 3.51 8.78
CA THR A 172 2.01 2.40 9.75
C THR A 172 2.99 1.31 9.30
N LEU A 173 2.93 0.91 8.03
CA LEU A 173 3.84 -0.08 7.46
C LEU A 173 5.29 0.40 7.53
N TRP A 174 5.55 1.67 7.20
CA TRP A 174 6.89 2.25 7.31
C TRP A 174 7.44 2.17 8.74
N GLU A 175 6.63 2.55 9.72
CA GLU A 175 7.01 2.46 11.13
C GLU A 175 7.29 1.02 11.58
N ASP A 176 6.48 0.05 11.13
CA ASP A 176 6.70 -1.37 11.43
C ASP A 176 8.03 -1.87 10.84
N LEU A 177 8.37 -1.44 9.63
CA LEU A 177 9.65 -1.76 8.99
C LEU A 177 10.83 -1.12 9.73
N VAL A 178 10.70 0.14 10.16
CA VAL A 178 11.73 0.80 10.98
C VAL A 178 11.95 0.02 12.28
N MET A 179 10.89 -0.38 12.96
CA MET A 179 10.99 -1.18 14.19
C MET A 179 11.57 -2.58 13.95
N ALA A 180 11.34 -3.17 12.77
CA ALA A 180 11.91 -4.46 12.38
C ALA A 180 13.41 -4.36 12.05
N ALA A 181 13.82 -3.28 11.38
CA ALA A 181 15.20 -3.05 10.97
C ALA A 181 16.10 -2.55 12.11
N ASP A 182 15.58 -1.70 12.99
CA ASP A 182 16.30 -1.15 14.14
C ASP A 182 15.39 -1.12 15.38
N ARG A 183 15.33 -2.26 16.06
CA ARG A 183 14.46 -2.48 17.23
C ARG A 183 14.77 -1.53 18.40
N SER A 184 16.02 -1.07 18.52
CA SER A 184 16.50 -0.33 19.71
C SER A 184 16.92 1.11 19.41
N GLY A 185 16.86 1.54 18.15
CA GLY A 185 17.25 2.89 17.75
C GLY A 185 16.39 4.01 18.32
N PRO A 186 16.89 5.26 18.30
CA PRO A 186 16.15 6.45 18.74
C PRO A 186 14.80 6.62 18.03
N LEU A 187 14.76 6.30 16.73
CA LEU A 187 13.55 6.37 15.91
C LEU A 187 12.52 5.32 16.32
N GLY A 188 12.95 4.06 16.53
CA GLY A 188 12.08 2.98 17.02
C GLY A 188 11.53 3.26 18.41
N THR A 189 12.32 3.89 19.30
CA THR A 189 11.85 4.33 20.62
C THR A 189 10.79 5.42 20.52
N SER A 190 10.98 6.41 19.62
CA SER A 190 10.03 7.49 19.41
C SER A 190 8.68 6.98 18.85
N ILE A 191 8.72 6.03 17.91
CA ILE A 191 7.53 5.39 17.35
C ILE A 191 6.73 4.67 18.46
N ARG A 192 7.38 3.87 19.30
CA ARG A 192 6.71 3.17 20.41
C ARG A 192 6.00 4.14 21.35
N SER A 193 6.67 5.23 21.75
CA SER A 193 6.09 6.25 22.63
C SER A 193 4.84 6.87 22.02
N ARG A 194 4.86 7.21 20.72
CA ARG A 194 3.68 7.75 20.01
C ARG A 194 2.53 6.75 19.96
N ARG A 195 2.82 5.46 19.69
CA ARG A 195 1.79 4.41 19.61
C ARG A 195 1.12 4.16 20.96
N VAL A 196 1.88 4.19 22.06
CA VAL A 196 1.30 4.10 23.42
C VAL A 196 0.32 5.25 23.67
N VAL A 197 0.70 6.48 23.32
CA VAL A 197 -0.19 7.66 23.47
C VAL A 197 -1.44 7.54 22.59
N SER A 198 -1.28 7.15 21.32
CA SER A 198 -2.41 6.96 20.40
C SER A 198 -3.37 5.86 20.88
N SER A 199 -2.84 4.74 21.36
CA SER A 199 -3.65 3.65 21.93
C SER A 199 -4.39 4.04 23.21
N ALA A 200 -3.83 4.96 24.01
CA ALA A 200 -4.49 5.49 25.20
C ALA A 200 -5.62 6.48 24.87
N GLN A 201 -5.45 7.27 23.80
CA GLN A 201 -6.45 8.25 23.35
C GLN A 201 -7.64 7.60 22.62
N GLY A 202 -7.43 6.49 21.91
CA GLY A 202 -8.52 5.72 21.30
C GLY A 202 -9.33 4.86 22.28
N ALA A 203 -8.89 4.75 23.53
CA ALA A 203 -9.55 3.96 24.58
C ALA A 203 -10.37 4.81 25.58
N GLN A 204 -10.49 6.13 25.36
CA GLN A 204 -11.39 6.98 26.13
C GLN A 204 -12.80 6.93 25.52
N PRO A 205 -13.82 6.56 26.33
CA PRO A 205 -15.21 6.40 25.88
C PRO A 205 -15.88 7.73 25.49
#